data_AF-A0A645F122-F1
#
_entry.id   AF-A0A645F122-F1
#
_cell.length_a   1.000
_cell.length_b   1.000
_cell.length_c   1.000
_cell.angle_alpha   90.00
_cell.angle_beta   90.00
_cell.angle_gamma   90.00
#
_symmetry.space_group_name_H-M   'P 1'
#
loop_
_entity.id
_entity.type
_entity.pdbx_description
1 polymer ?
#
loop_
_entity_poly.entity_id
_entity_poly.type
_entity_poly.pdbx_seq_one_letter_code
_entity_poly.pdbx_strand_id
1 'polypeptide(L)'
;MYIEDYIRKDKIYYIIKYNNECVCFIAIKDPDEKDNHWTVWSDDMNSISLEDFPIEKELKEIAWKHVDGCGNCGSCGGGRHKVIFGKEFDKVCGCTFRIDNPNVDDLQFMKKMVEIRKKEIFEKQ
;
A
#
# COMPACT_ATOMS: atom_id res chain seq x y z
N MET A 1 3.34 10.36 -13.43
CA MET A 1 3.45 10.12 -11.98
C MET A 1 4.32 11.22 -11.43
N TYR A 2 3.96 11.81 -10.31
CA TYR A 2 4.74 12.86 -9.66
C TYR A 2 4.70 12.66 -8.14
N ILE A 3 5.63 13.29 -7.44
CA ILE A 3 5.81 13.16 -5.99
C ILE A 3 5.46 14.50 -5.35
N GLU A 4 4.61 14.47 -4.33
CA GLU A 4 4.36 15.60 -3.43
C GLU A 4 5.04 15.31 -2.09
N ASP A 5 5.87 16.23 -1.62
CA ASP A 5 6.58 16.12 -0.35
C ASP A 5 5.90 16.93 0.77
N TYR A 6 5.93 16.38 1.98
CA TYR A 6 5.45 17.02 3.19
C TYR A 6 6.44 16.76 4.33
N ILE A 7 7.04 17.84 4.85
CA ILE A 7 7.97 17.78 5.97
C ILE A 7 7.29 18.32 7.22
N ARG A 8 7.15 17.50 8.25
CA ARG A 8 6.57 17.90 9.54
C ARG A 8 7.29 17.20 10.69
N LYS A 9 7.78 17.97 11.67
CA LYS A 9 8.48 17.43 12.86
C LYS A 9 9.57 16.42 12.50
N ASP A 10 10.44 16.75 11.55
CA ASP A 10 11.53 15.88 11.08
C ASP A 10 11.13 14.58 10.36
N LYS A 11 9.81 14.30 10.24
CA LYS A 11 9.27 13.29 9.33
C LYS A 11 9.39 13.76 7.89
N ILE A 12 9.92 12.89 7.05
CA ILE A 12 9.88 13.03 5.61
C ILE A 12 8.74 12.16 5.10
N TYR A 13 7.70 12.77 4.54
CA TYR A 13 6.54 12.07 4.01
C TYR A 13 6.34 12.41 2.54
N TYR A 14 6.21 11.39 1.70
CA TYR A 14 5.94 11.53 0.28
C TYR A 14 4.60 10.91 -0.07
N ILE A 15 3.83 11.64 -0.87
CA ILE A 15 2.62 11.13 -1.52
C ILE A 15 2.94 10.98 -3.01
N ILE A 16 2.83 9.76 -3.53
CA ILE A 16 3.09 9.45 -4.92
C ILE A 16 1.75 9.44 -5.64
N LYS A 17 1.61 10.26 -6.69
CA LYS A 17 0.35 10.44 -7.41
C LYS A 17 0.44 10.11 -8.89
N TYR A 18 -0.66 9.60 -9.43
CA TYR A 18 -0.89 9.36 -10.85
C TYR A 18 -2.30 9.86 -11.21
N ASN A 19 -2.41 10.67 -12.26
CA ASN A 19 -3.68 11.34 -12.65
C ASN A 19 -4.40 12.01 -11.46
N ASN A 20 -3.64 12.71 -10.61
CA ASN A 20 -4.09 13.38 -9.38
C ASN A 20 -4.67 12.48 -8.28
N GLU A 21 -4.70 11.15 -8.47
CA GLU A 21 -5.05 10.18 -7.44
C GLU A 21 -3.80 9.63 -6.74
N CYS A 22 -3.96 9.25 -5.47
CA CYS A 22 -2.88 8.64 -4.69
C CYS A 22 -2.59 7.22 -5.19
N VAL A 23 -1.31 6.87 -5.28
CA VAL A 23 -0.83 5.54 -5.63
C VAL A 23 -0.27 4.84 -4.38
N CYS A 24 0.67 5.51 -3.73
CA CYS A 24 1.32 5.02 -2.52
C CYS A 24 1.91 6.18 -1.71
N PHE A 25 2.29 5.88 -0.49
CA PHE A 25 2.91 6.79 0.45
C PHE A 25 4.28 6.25 0.87
N ILE A 26 5.23 7.14 1.15
CA ILE A 26 6.52 6.79 1.74
C ILE A 26 6.73 7.66 2.97
N ALA A 27 6.97 7.06 4.13
CA ALA A 27 7.47 7.76 5.31
C ALA A 27 8.92 7.36 5.59
N ILE A 28 9.73 8.34 5.95
CA ILE A 28 11.11 8.15 6.39
C ILE A 28 11.29 9.01 7.64
N LYS A 29 11.91 8.43 8.68
CA LYS A 29 12.13 9.08 9.98
C LYS A 29 10.82 9.55 10.62
N ASP A 30 9.81 8.70 10.68
CA ASP A 30 8.53 9.02 11.31
C ASP A 30 8.63 8.96 12.85
N PRO A 31 8.65 10.11 13.56
CA PRO A 31 8.79 10.11 15.02
C PRO A 31 7.55 9.56 15.73
N ASP A 32 6.41 9.45 15.04
CA ASP A 32 5.19 8.87 15.57
C ASP A 32 5.16 7.33 15.41
N GLU A 33 6.09 6.77 14.63
CA GLU A 33 6.28 5.32 14.46
C GLU A 33 7.32 4.84 15.49
N LYS A 34 6.98 3.80 16.26
CA LYS A 34 7.76 3.41 17.44
C LYS A 34 9.17 2.94 17.08
N ASP A 35 9.30 2.20 15.98
CA ASP A 35 10.55 1.59 15.55
C ASP A 35 11.29 2.47 14.51
N ASN A 36 10.71 3.61 14.18
CA ASN A 36 11.16 4.60 13.21
C ASN A 36 11.56 3.98 11.85
N HIS A 37 10.78 3.01 11.40
CA HIS A 37 10.94 2.37 10.10
C HIS A 37 10.82 3.39 8.97
N TRP A 38 11.51 3.12 7.86
CA TRP A 38 11.12 3.73 6.60
C TRP A 38 10.07 2.82 5.95
N THR A 39 8.89 3.36 5.72
CA THR A 39 7.69 2.57 5.41
C THR A 39 7.09 3.01 4.10
N VAL A 40 6.62 2.04 3.33
CA VAL A 40 5.81 2.25 2.14
C VAL A 40 4.41 1.71 2.38
N TRP A 41 3.39 2.53 2.14
CA TRP A 41 1.99 2.11 2.14
C TRP A 41 1.40 2.19 0.74
N SER A 42 0.55 1.23 0.39
CA SER A 42 -0.36 1.43 -0.74
C SER A 42 -1.46 2.42 -0.37
N ASP A 43 -2.09 3.02 -1.36
CA ASP A 43 -3.43 3.59 -1.19
C ASP A 43 -4.47 2.48 -0.91
N ASP A 44 -5.74 2.86 -0.75
CA ASP A 44 -6.85 1.90 -0.75
C ASP A 44 -7.03 1.27 -2.13
N MET A 45 -6.55 0.04 -2.28
CA MET A 45 -6.65 -0.73 -3.51
C MET A 45 -7.95 -1.54 -3.52
N ASN A 46 -8.67 -1.54 -4.64
CA ASN A 46 -9.97 -2.18 -4.71
C ASN A 46 -9.83 -3.71 -4.72
N SER A 47 -10.66 -4.42 -3.95
CA SER A 47 -10.69 -5.89 -3.95
C SER A 47 -10.88 -6.46 -5.36
N ILE A 48 -11.76 -5.86 -6.17
CA ILE A 48 -12.02 -6.31 -7.56
C ILE A 48 -10.74 -6.30 -8.39
N SER A 49 -9.87 -5.31 -8.17
CA SER A 49 -8.63 -5.14 -8.91
C SER A 49 -7.49 -6.01 -8.38
N LEU A 50 -7.62 -6.56 -7.17
CA LEU A 50 -6.64 -7.42 -6.52
C LEU A 50 -6.98 -8.91 -6.62
N GLU A 51 -8.26 -9.28 -6.63
CA GLU A 51 -8.71 -10.66 -6.53
C GLU A 51 -8.11 -11.55 -7.63
N ASP A 52 -8.25 -11.13 -8.89
CA ASP A 52 -7.85 -11.91 -10.07
C ASP A 52 -6.69 -11.29 -10.87
N PHE A 53 -5.96 -10.33 -10.28
CA PHE A 53 -4.87 -9.70 -11.01
C PHE A 53 -3.78 -10.73 -11.36
N PRO A 54 -3.31 -10.77 -12.63
CA PRO A 54 -2.30 -11.73 -13.04
C PRO A 54 -0.95 -11.35 -12.43
N ILE A 55 -0.50 -12.16 -11.47
CA ILE A 55 0.79 -12.01 -10.78
C ILE A 55 1.39 -13.39 -10.47
N GLU A 56 2.71 -13.46 -10.47
CA GLU A 56 3.49 -14.65 -10.18
C GLU A 56 3.19 -15.19 -8.77
N LYS A 57 3.22 -16.52 -8.61
CA LYS A 57 2.84 -17.17 -7.35
C LYS A 57 3.73 -16.72 -6.19
N GLU A 58 5.02 -16.56 -6.44
CA GLU A 58 6.00 -16.11 -5.44
C GLU A 58 5.69 -14.69 -4.94
N LEU A 59 5.22 -13.81 -5.83
CA LEU A 59 4.83 -12.45 -5.46
C LEU A 59 3.50 -12.40 -4.70
N LYS A 60 2.59 -13.37 -4.90
CA LYS A 60 1.38 -13.48 -4.07
C LYS A 60 1.72 -13.70 -2.60
N GLU A 61 2.68 -14.59 -2.33
CA GLU A 61 3.13 -14.88 -0.97
C GLU A 61 3.77 -13.66 -0.30
N ILE A 62 4.54 -12.88 -1.06
CA ILE A 62 5.10 -11.59 -0.58
C ILE A 62 3.96 -10.62 -0.28
N ALA A 63 3.03 -10.44 -1.21
CA ALA A 63 1.90 -9.54 -1.03
C ALA A 63 1.07 -9.86 0.21
N TRP A 64 0.77 -11.15 0.43
CA TRP A 64 -0.01 -11.61 1.57
C TRP A 64 0.67 -11.36 2.92
N LYS A 65 2.01 -11.38 2.97
CA LYS A 65 2.77 -11.01 4.17
C LYS A 65 2.68 -9.53 4.49
N HIS A 66 2.45 -8.69 3.48
CA HIS A 66 2.40 -7.24 3.59
C HIS A 66 0.99 -6.66 3.62
N VAL A 67 -0.06 -7.49 3.68
CA VAL A 67 -1.43 -7.00 3.91
C VAL A 67 -1.47 -6.26 5.24
N ASP A 68 -1.83 -4.99 5.20
CA ASP A 68 -1.85 -4.16 6.39
C ASP A 68 -3.13 -4.44 7.19
N GLY A 69 -2.98 -5.07 8.34
CA GLY A 69 -4.10 -5.40 9.22
C GLY A 69 -4.42 -4.24 10.16
N CYS A 70 -5.64 -3.71 10.09
CA CYS A 70 -6.18 -2.85 11.14
C CYS A 70 -7.68 -3.09 11.37
N GLY A 71 -8.09 -3.25 12.64
CA GLY A 71 -9.50 -3.35 13.00
C GLY A 71 -10.23 -2.01 12.95
N ASN A 72 -9.63 -0.97 13.54
CA ASN A 72 -10.06 0.43 13.45
C ASN A 72 -8.93 1.32 14.02
N CYS A 73 -7.89 1.60 13.23
CA CYS A 73 -6.75 2.39 13.69
C CYS A 73 -7.07 3.87 13.93
N GLY A 74 -8.31 4.31 13.72
CA GLY A 74 -8.75 5.71 13.87
C GLY A 74 -8.31 6.65 12.74
N SER A 75 -7.37 6.23 11.89
CA SER A 75 -6.90 7.01 10.73
C SER A 75 -7.67 6.70 9.45
N CYS A 76 -8.34 5.56 9.40
CA CYS A 76 -9.22 5.16 8.29
C CYS A 76 -10.44 4.43 8.85
N GLY A 77 -11.44 4.16 7.99
CA GLY A 77 -12.60 3.35 8.38
C GLY A 77 -12.23 1.93 8.86
N GLY A 78 -11.05 1.43 8.49
CA GLY A 78 -10.48 0.15 8.95
C GLY A 78 -11.40 -1.05 8.72
N GLY A 79 -11.00 -2.21 9.26
CA GLY A 79 -11.93 -3.32 9.45
C GLY A 79 -12.44 -3.99 8.17
N ARG A 80 -11.74 -3.81 7.04
CA ARG A 80 -12.27 -4.17 5.72
C ARG A 80 -12.10 -5.65 5.45
N HIS A 81 -13.06 -6.24 4.76
CA HIS A 81 -12.89 -7.54 4.14
C HIS A 81 -12.37 -7.33 2.70
N LYS A 82 -11.32 -8.07 2.32
CA LYS A 82 -10.77 -8.06 0.95
C LYS A 82 -10.38 -9.46 0.49
N VAL A 83 -10.60 -9.74 -0.79
CA VAL A 83 -9.97 -10.88 -1.47
C VAL A 83 -8.75 -10.36 -2.22
N ILE A 84 -7.58 -10.90 -1.90
CA ILE A 84 -6.30 -10.45 -2.44
C ILE A 84 -5.63 -11.65 -3.11
N PHE A 85 -5.50 -11.61 -4.44
CA PHE A 85 -4.92 -12.67 -5.26
C PHE A 85 -5.50 -14.07 -5.02
N GLY A 86 -6.81 -14.14 -4.74
CA GLY A 86 -7.55 -15.37 -4.46
C GLY A 86 -7.56 -15.83 -2.99
N LYS A 87 -7.06 -15.02 -2.05
CA LYS A 87 -7.09 -15.31 -0.61
C LYS A 87 -7.87 -14.24 0.15
N GLU A 88 -8.73 -14.67 1.06
CA GLU A 88 -9.55 -13.79 1.89
C GLU A 88 -8.77 -13.23 3.08
N PHE A 89 -8.99 -11.94 3.37
CA PHE A 89 -8.46 -11.23 4.52
C PHE A 89 -9.55 -10.38 5.16
N ASP A 90 -9.68 -10.50 6.49
CA ASP A 90 -10.52 -9.63 7.30
C ASP A 90 -9.67 -8.59 8.03
N LYS A 91 -10.33 -7.50 8.45
CA LYS A 91 -9.71 -6.41 9.20
C LYS A 91 -8.51 -5.80 8.46
N VAL A 92 -8.64 -5.63 7.14
CA VAL A 92 -7.65 -4.94 6.32
C VAL A 92 -7.79 -3.43 6.53
N CYS A 93 -6.65 -2.76 6.61
CA CYS A 93 -6.52 -1.32 6.71
C CYS A 93 -6.99 -0.60 5.45
N GLY A 94 -7.21 0.71 5.59
CA GLY A 94 -7.47 1.57 4.45
C GLY A 94 -6.29 1.66 3.49
N CYS A 95 -5.07 1.65 4.02
CA CYS A 95 -3.87 1.42 3.24
C CYS A 95 -3.72 -0.09 3.09
N THR A 96 -4.03 -0.66 1.92
CA THR A 96 -4.18 -2.12 1.79
C THR A 96 -2.90 -2.90 2.10
N PHE A 97 -1.74 -2.35 1.75
CA PHE A 97 -0.43 -2.94 2.02
C PHE A 97 0.46 -2.00 2.81
N ARG A 98 1.28 -2.58 3.69
CA ARG A 98 2.32 -1.89 4.47
C ARG A 98 3.63 -2.69 4.39
N ILE A 99 4.68 -2.02 3.98
CA ILE A 99 6.02 -2.59 3.84
C ILE A 99 6.99 -1.75 4.65
N ASP A 100 7.43 -2.29 5.78
CA ASP A 100 8.40 -1.66 6.68
C ASP A 100 9.80 -2.14 6.33
N ASN A 101 10.74 -1.21 6.19
CA ASN A 101 12.12 -1.47 5.75
C ASN A 101 12.25 -2.39 4.52
N PRO A 102 11.64 -2.04 3.36
CA PRO A 102 11.66 -2.87 2.17
C PRO A 102 13.05 -3.42 1.79
N ASN A 103 13.10 -4.69 1.40
CA ASN A 103 14.27 -5.37 0.86
C ASN A 103 14.14 -5.63 -0.66
N VAL A 104 15.11 -6.35 -1.25
CA VAL A 104 15.16 -6.63 -2.70
C VAL A 104 13.96 -7.43 -3.20
N ASP A 105 13.45 -8.37 -2.42
CA ASP A 105 12.28 -9.17 -2.78
C ASP A 105 11.02 -8.31 -2.75
N ASP A 106 10.91 -7.40 -1.78
CA ASP A 106 9.79 -6.47 -1.66
C ASP A 106 9.73 -5.49 -2.83
N LEU A 107 10.87 -5.09 -3.39
CA LEU A 107 10.92 -4.15 -4.52
C LEU A 107 10.14 -4.67 -5.75
N GLN A 108 10.16 -5.98 -6.01
CA GLN A 108 9.40 -6.57 -7.12
C GLN A 108 7.89 -6.43 -6.87
N PHE A 109 7.45 -6.74 -5.66
CA PHE A 109 6.04 -6.60 -5.28
C PHE A 109 5.61 -5.12 -5.25
N MET A 110 6.44 -4.21 -4.73
CA MET A 110 6.17 -2.76 -4.73
C MET A 110 5.91 -2.21 -6.14
N LYS A 111 6.66 -2.67 -7.14
CA LYS A 111 6.42 -2.30 -8.54
C LYS A 111 5.05 -2.80 -9.01
N LYS A 112 4.69 -4.05 -8.70
CA LYS A 112 3.37 -4.61 -9.03
C LYS A 112 2.23 -3.87 -8.34
N MET A 113 2.38 -3.55 -7.07
CA MET A 113 1.44 -2.73 -6.30
C MET A 113 1.16 -1.39 -6.99
N VAL A 114 2.21 -0.69 -7.43
CA VAL A 114 2.11 0.56 -8.21
C VAL A 114 1.43 0.34 -9.56
N GLU A 115 1.78 -0.72 -10.29
CA GLU A 115 1.15 -1.07 -11.57
C GLU A 115 -0.36 -1.29 -11.44
N ILE A 116 -0.78 -2.08 -10.45
CA ILE A 116 -2.20 -2.36 -10.18
C ILE A 116 -2.93 -1.06 -9.85
N ARG A 117 -2.42 -0.26 -8.92
CA ARG A 117 -3.10 0.98 -8.51
C ARG A 117 -3.19 2.00 -9.65
N LYS A 118 -2.17 2.09 -10.51
CA LYS A 118 -2.26 2.91 -11.74
C LYS A 118 -3.33 2.42 -12.70
N LYS A 119 -3.46 1.10 -12.87
CA LYS A 119 -4.51 0.51 -13.73
C LYS A 119 -5.90 0.86 -13.19
N GLU A 120 -6.11 0.73 -11.88
CA GLU A 120 -7.37 1.14 -11.24
C GLU A 120 -7.72 2.62 -11.49
N ILE A 121 -6.75 3.52 -11.31
CA ILE A 121 -6.95 4.96 -11.54
C ILE A 121 -7.30 5.23 -13.00
N PHE A 122 -6.67 4.53 -13.93
CA PHE A 122 -6.91 4.70 -15.36
C PHE A 122 -8.30 4.19 -15.77
N GLU A 123 -8.75 3.07 -15.21
CA GLU A 123 -10.05 2.45 -15.52
C GLU A 123 -11.26 3.15 -14.84
N LYS A 124 -11.01 4.04 -13.87
CA LYS A 124 -12.04 4.88 -13.24
C LYS A 124 -12.44 6.12 -14.06
N GLN A 125 -11.70 6.42 -15.13
CA GLN A 125 -11.94 7.56 -16.03
C GLN A 125 -12.96 7.22 -17.11
#